data_AF-A0A1G0D8Z9-F1
#
_entry.id   AF-A0A1G0D8Z9-F1
#
_cell.length_a   1.000
_cell.length_b   1.000
_cell.length_c   1.000
_cell.angle_alpha   90.00
_cell.angle_beta   90.00
_cell.angle_gamma   90.00
#
_symmetry.space_group_name_H-M   'P 1'
#
loop_
_entity.id
_entity.type
_entity.pdbx_description
1 polymer ?
#
loop_
_entity_poly.entity_id
_entity_poly.type
_entity_poly.pdbx_seq_one_letter_code
_entity_poly.pdbx_strand_id
1 'polypeptide(L)'
;MLVQIYQVSADGKPITGTLQEKIIARQVTADLSEELADTRLAHGEQMALDYLAPRHPDAQATVVRVHVEPDYFYSGLYRSLLEAEPDAKGANLLRAALKNSLESPYDLYVQRHSLSMP
;
A
#
# COMPACT_ATOMS: atom_id res chain seq x y z
N MET A 1 0.63 4.32 -3.90
CA MET A 1 0.44 4.53 -2.45
C MET A 1 -0.96 4.11 -2.06
N LEU A 2 -1.14 3.73 -0.80
CA LEU A 2 -2.41 3.29 -0.23
C LEU A 2 -2.84 4.28 0.85
N VAL A 3 -4.07 4.75 0.77
CA VAL A 3 -4.70 5.56 1.82
C VAL A 3 -5.70 4.67 2.53
N GLN A 4 -5.47 4.42 3.81
CA GLN A 4 -6.17 3.42 4.60
C GLN A 4 -6.79 4.05 5.84
N ILE A 5 -7.99 3.58 6.20
CA ILE A 5 -8.62 3.83 7.49
C ILE A 5 -9.06 2.49 8.06
N TYR A 6 -8.69 2.19 9.30
CA TYR A 6 -9.05 0.94 9.97
C TYR A 6 -9.18 1.11 11.48
N GLN A 7 -9.94 0.23 12.13
CA GLN A 7 -10.01 0.19 13.59
C GLN A 7 -8.90 -0.70 14.17
N VAL A 8 -8.47 -0.37 15.37
CA VAL A 8 -7.48 -1.15 16.12
C VAL A 8 -7.95 -1.48 17.52
N SER A 9 -7.57 -2.66 17.99
CA SER A 9 -7.84 -3.16 19.34
C SER A 9 -6.93 -2.53 20.39
N ALA A 10 -7.14 -2.92 21.65
CA ALA A 10 -6.35 -2.45 22.80
C ALA A 10 -4.85 -2.78 22.69
N ASP A 11 -4.50 -3.91 22.08
CA ASP A 11 -3.12 -4.31 21.80
C ASP A 11 -2.54 -3.65 20.54
N GLY A 12 -3.28 -2.73 19.91
CA GLY A 12 -2.85 -1.96 18.74
C GLY A 12 -2.95 -2.71 17.41
N LYS A 13 -3.52 -3.92 17.39
CA LYS A 13 -3.65 -4.70 16.14
C LYS A 13 -4.81 -4.18 15.27
N PRO A 14 -4.65 -4.15 13.94
CA PRO A 14 -5.77 -3.91 13.02
C PRO A 14 -6.87 -4.95 13.20
N ILE A 15 -8.11 -4.49 13.25
CA ILE A 15 -9.29 -5.35 13.36
C ILE A 15 -9.78 -5.71 11.95
N THR A 16 -9.86 -7.00 11.65
CA THR A 16 -10.35 -7.53 10.38
C THR A 16 -11.76 -7.02 10.06
N GLY A 17 -12.02 -6.71 8.79
CA GLY A 17 -13.32 -6.23 8.33
C GLY A 17 -13.59 -4.73 8.59
N THR A 18 -12.63 -4.04 9.21
CA THR A 18 -12.73 -2.59 9.44
C THR A 18 -11.87 -1.77 8.47
N LEU A 19 -11.04 -2.40 7.65
CA LEU A 19 -10.20 -1.71 6.68
C LEU A 19 -11.04 -1.14 5.54
N GLN A 20 -10.89 0.15 5.30
CA GLN A 20 -11.28 0.82 4.06
C GLN A 20 -10.03 1.44 3.44
N GLU A 21 -9.89 1.28 2.13
CA GLU A 21 -8.67 1.65 1.41
C GLU A 21 -8.99 2.28 0.05
N LYS A 22 -8.15 3.23 -0.35
CA LYS A 22 -8.02 3.68 -1.73
C LYS A 22 -6.57 3.56 -2.20
N ILE A 23 -6.42 3.05 -3.42
CA ILE A 23 -5.12 2.96 -4.10
C ILE A 23 -4.96 4.19 -4.98
N ILE A 24 -3.86 4.91 -4.78
CA ILE A 24 -3.42 6.04 -5.61
C ILE A 24 -2.16 5.57 -6.35
N ALA A 25 -2.33 5.15 -7.59
CA ALA A 25 -1.27 4.58 -8.40
C ALA A 25 -1.58 4.70 -9.89
N ARG A 26 -0.52 4.55 -10.69
CA ARG A 26 -0.65 4.21 -12.10
C ARG A 26 -0.52 2.70 -12.24
N GLN A 27 -1.52 2.05 -12.83
CA GLN A 27 -1.53 0.62 -13.08
C GLN A 27 -1.28 0.38 -14.56
N VAL A 28 -0.26 -0.41 -14.86
CA VAL A 28 0.20 -0.72 -16.21
C VAL A 28 0.46 -2.22 -16.31
N THR A 29 0.41 -2.76 -17.52
CA THR A 29 0.84 -4.13 -17.80
C THR A 29 2.34 -4.29 -17.52
N ALA A 30 2.78 -5.52 -17.25
CA ALA A 30 4.18 -5.81 -16.90
C ALA A 30 5.17 -5.44 -18.02
N ASP A 31 4.74 -5.51 -19.27
CA ASP A 31 5.48 -5.11 -20.47
C ASP A 31 5.36 -3.61 -20.78
N LEU A 32 4.67 -2.82 -19.93
CA LEU A 32 4.42 -1.39 -20.07
C LEU A 32 3.67 -0.99 -21.35
N SER A 33 3.08 -1.94 -22.07
CA SER A 33 2.41 -1.68 -23.35
C SER A 33 1.05 -0.98 -23.17
N GLU A 34 0.40 -1.18 -22.03
CA GLU A 34 -0.94 -0.68 -21.76
C GLU A 34 -1.07 -0.08 -20.34
N GLU A 35 -1.84 1.01 -20.26
CA GLU A 35 -2.28 1.59 -18.99
C GLU A 35 -3.68 1.07 -18.65
N LEU A 36 -3.79 0.37 -17.52
CA LEU A 36 -5.03 -0.25 -17.06
C LEU A 36 -5.88 0.74 -16.26
N ALA A 37 -5.23 1.59 -15.45
CA ALA A 37 -5.88 2.65 -14.68
C ALA A 37 -4.85 3.68 -14.21
N ASP A 38 -5.28 4.93 -14.05
CA ASP A 38 -4.50 5.95 -13.35
C ASP A 38 -5.39 6.63 -12.31
N THR A 39 -5.10 6.35 -11.03
CA THR A 39 -5.77 6.96 -9.88
C THR A 39 -4.88 7.97 -9.17
N ARG A 40 -3.76 8.37 -9.79
CA ARG A 40 -2.88 9.39 -9.21
C ARG A 40 -3.60 10.72 -9.11
N LEU A 41 -3.33 11.42 -8.02
CA LEU A 41 -3.82 12.77 -7.82
C LEU A 41 -3.01 13.74 -8.65
N ALA A 42 -3.67 14.55 -9.47
CA ALA A 42 -3.06 15.67 -10.14
C ALA A 42 -2.59 16.73 -9.12
N HIS A 43 -1.76 17.67 -9.58
CA HIS A 43 -1.31 18.76 -8.72
C HIS A 43 -2.49 19.60 -8.21
N GLY A 44 -2.63 19.68 -6.89
CA GLY A 44 -3.74 20.39 -6.23
C GLY A 44 -5.05 19.62 -6.16
N GLU A 45 -5.12 18.43 -6.78
CA GLU A 45 -6.29 17.56 -6.65
C GLU A 45 -6.39 17.01 -5.22
N GLN A 46 -7.64 16.88 -4.75
CA GLN A 46 -7.94 16.35 -3.44
C GLN A 46 -8.80 15.10 -3.56
N MET A 47 -8.58 14.16 -2.64
CA MET A 47 -9.38 12.95 -2.54
C MET A 47 -9.91 12.84 -1.11
N ALA A 48 -11.20 12.52 -1.00
CA ALA A 48 -11.83 12.12 0.25
C ALA A 48 -11.91 10.59 0.34
N LEU A 49 -11.70 10.07 1.55
CA LEU A 49 -11.99 8.68 1.92
C LEU A 49 -12.91 8.72 3.14
N ASP A 50 -14.20 8.49 2.90
CA ASP A 50 -15.20 8.44 3.96
C ASP A 50 -15.11 7.11 4.69
N TYR A 51 -15.10 7.15 6.02
CA TYR A 51 -15.01 5.95 6.85
C TYR A 51 -16.37 5.55 7.40
N LEU A 52 -17.03 4.61 6.72
CA LEU A 52 -18.39 4.13 7.04
C LEU A 52 -18.41 2.70 7.57
N ALA A 53 -17.44 2.33 8.41
CA ALA A 53 -17.43 1.04 9.08
C ALA A 53 -18.15 1.12 10.44
N PRO A 54 -19.03 0.15 10.79
CA PRO A 54 -19.55 0.03 12.15
C PRO A 54 -18.41 -0.07 13.16
N ARG A 55 -18.58 0.53 14.35
CA ARG A 55 -17.62 0.38 15.43
C ARG A 55 -17.59 -1.08 15.88
N HIS A 56 -16.43 -1.71 15.77
CA HIS A 56 -16.20 -3.04 16.29
C HIS A 56 -16.18 -2.99 17.83
N PRO A 57 -16.75 -3.99 18.54
CA PRO A 57 -16.81 -3.99 20.01
C PRO A 57 -15.45 -3.79 20.69
N ASP A 58 -14.40 -4.40 20.13
CA ASP A 58 -13.03 -4.32 20.66
C ASP A 58 -12.25 -3.07 20.20
N ALA A 59 -12.86 -2.18 19.40
CA ALA A 59 -12.17 -1.03 18.84
C ALA A 59 -11.90 0.04 19.89
N GLN A 60 -10.60 0.35 20.05
CA GLN A 60 -10.10 1.40 20.94
C GLN A 60 -9.69 2.67 20.20
N ALA A 61 -9.36 2.55 18.92
CA ALA A 61 -9.06 3.69 18.08
C ALA A 61 -9.37 3.40 16.61
N THR A 62 -9.48 4.46 15.83
CA THR A 62 -9.37 4.45 14.38
C THR A 62 -8.00 4.97 13.99
N VAL A 63 -7.35 4.34 13.01
CA VAL A 63 -6.07 4.75 12.44
C VAL A 63 -6.28 5.15 11.00
N VAL A 64 -5.81 6.34 10.64
CA VAL A 64 -5.67 6.81 9.26
C VAL A 64 -4.21 6.68 8.87
N ARG A 65 -3.92 6.02 7.74
CA ARG A 65 -2.56 5.74 7.28
C ARG A 65 -2.41 6.05 5.79
N VAL A 66 -1.33 6.72 5.43
CA VAL A 66 -0.85 6.81 4.04
C VAL A 66 0.43 5.99 3.93
N HIS A 67 0.33 4.84 3.29
CA HIS A 67 1.43 3.93 3.05
C HIS A 67 1.96 4.08 1.63
N VAL A 68 3.26 4.25 1.47
CA VAL A 68 3.90 4.42 0.16
C VAL A 68 4.73 3.18 -0.13
N GLU A 69 4.52 2.63 -1.33
CA GLU A 69 5.32 1.56 -1.91
C GLU A 69 5.97 2.10 -3.19
N PRO A 70 7.15 2.75 -3.08
CA PRO A 70 7.76 3.46 -4.21
C PRO A 70 8.05 2.54 -5.40
N ASP A 71 8.49 1.30 -5.08
CA ASP A 71 8.95 0.33 -6.05
C ASP A 71 7.97 -0.83 -6.24
N TYR A 72 6.66 -0.63 -5.98
CA TYR A 72 5.65 -1.68 -6.14
C TYR A 72 5.68 -2.31 -7.54
N PHE A 73 5.66 -1.46 -8.58
CA PHE A 73 5.73 -1.92 -9.97
C PHE A 73 7.04 -2.68 -10.26
N TYR A 74 8.17 -2.11 -9.86
CA TYR A 74 9.49 -2.71 -10.10
C TYR A 74 9.67 -4.03 -9.35
N SER A 75 9.10 -4.16 -8.15
CA SER A 75 9.10 -5.42 -7.41
C SER A 75 8.41 -6.54 -8.19
N GLY A 76 7.28 -6.24 -8.86
CA GLY A 76 6.61 -7.18 -9.77
C GLY A 76 7.48 -7.50 -10.99
N LEU A 77 8.02 -6.47 -11.65
CA LEU A 77 8.88 -6.63 -12.82
C LEU A 77 10.11 -7.50 -12.53
N TYR A 78 10.80 -7.28 -11.40
CA TYR A 78 11.98 -8.07 -11.03
C TYR A 78 11.63 -9.54 -10.78
N ARG A 79 10.46 -9.84 -10.22
CA ARG A 79 9.99 -11.22 -10.06
C ARG A 79 9.77 -11.87 -11.43
N SER A 80 9.05 -11.22 -12.34
CA SER A 80 8.82 -11.73 -13.70
C SER A 80 10.12 -11.91 -14.48
N LEU A 81 11.09 -10.99 -14.34
CA LEU A 81 12.41 -11.13 -14.98
C LEU A 81 13.23 -12.27 -14.36
N LEU A 82 13.09 -12.56 -13.07
CA LEU A 82 13.75 -13.72 -12.44
C LEU A 82 13.14 -15.05 -12.89
N GLU A 83 11.83 -15.08 -13.15
CA GLU A 83 11.13 -16.25 -13.71
C GLU A 83 11.57 -16.57 -15.15
N ALA A 84 12.07 -15.57 -15.90
CA ALA A 84 12.63 -15.75 -17.24
C ALA A 84 14.04 -16.35 -17.26
N GLU A 85 14.56 -16.80 -16.11
CA GLU A 85 15.87 -17.46 -15.95
C GLU A 85 17.05 -16.72 -16.61
N PRO A 86 17.36 -15.49 -16.17
CA PRO A 86 18.47 -14.71 -16.71
C PRO A 86 19.81 -15.36 -16.35
N ASP A 87 20.88 -14.92 -17.03
CA ASP A 87 22.23 -15.36 -16.69
C ASP A 87 22.60 -15.07 -15.22
N ALA A 88 23.64 -15.74 -14.72
CA ALA A 88 24.00 -15.68 -13.29
C ALA A 88 24.24 -14.24 -12.79
N LYS A 89 24.80 -13.37 -13.65
CA LYS A 89 25.05 -11.97 -13.30
C LYS A 89 23.74 -11.20 -13.21
N GLY A 90 22.88 -11.33 -14.21
CA GLY A 90 21.55 -10.71 -14.26
C GLY A 90 20.68 -11.15 -13.10
N ALA A 91 20.65 -12.45 -12.78
CA ALA A 91 19.90 -12.99 -11.65
C ALA A 91 20.35 -12.37 -10.31
N ASN A 92 21.66 -12.21 -10.10
CA ASN A 92 22.18 -11.61 -8.88
C ASN A 92 21.81 -10.12 -8.75
N LEU A 93 21.87 -9.37 -9.85
CA LEU A 93 21.45 -7.96 -9.87
C LEU A 93 19.95 -7.82 -9.61
N LEU A 94 19.13 -8.66 -10.23
CA LEU A 94 17.67 -8.64 -10.05
C LEU A 94 17.26 -9.03 -8.63
N ARG A 95 17.93 -10.00 -7.99
CA ARG A 95 17.67 -10.33 -6.58
C ARG A 95 18.05 -9.18 -5.65
N ALA A 96 19.17 -8.50 -5.90
CA ALA A 96 19.56 -7.32 -5.12
C ALA A 96 18.56 -6.17 -5.29
N ALA A 97 18.12 -5.91 -6.53
CA ALA A 97 17.10 -4.90 -6.82
C ALA A 97 15.76 -5.24 -6.17
N LEU A 98 15.30 -6.51 -6.25
CA LEU A 98 14.11 -6.99 -5.57
C LEU A 98 14.20 -6.86 -4.06
N LYS A 99 15.35 -7.17 -3.46
CA LYS A 99 15.54 -6.98 -2.03
C LYS A 99 15.36 -5.50 -1.65
N ASN A 100 16.04 -4.60 -2.34
CA ASN A 100 15.96 -3.17 -2.06
C ASN A 100 14.53 -2.63 -2.26
N SER A 101 13.83 -3.09 -3.30
CA SER A 101 12.46 -2.66 -3.59
C SER A 101 11.45 -3.14 -2.55
N LEU A 102 11.69 -4.29 -1.91
CA LEU A 102 10.85 -4.79 -0.82
C LEU A 102 11.12 -4.08 0.52
N GLU A 103 12.27 -3.41 0.65
CA GLU A 103 12.67 -2.64 1.83
C GLU A 103 12.33 -1.13 1.68
N SER A 104 11.91 -0.69 0.50
CA SER A 104 11.55 0.72 0.24
C SER A 104 10.17 1.20 0.71
N PRO A 105 9.19 0.34 1.08
CA PRO A 105 7.92 0.83 1.60
C PRO A 105 8.04 1.58 2.93
N TYR A 106 7.24 2.63 3.11
CA TYR A 106 7.21 3.42 4.34
C TYR A 106 5.85 4.06 4.59
N ASP A 107 5.58 4.43 5.84
CA ASP A 107 4.39 5.21 6.20
C ASP A 107 4.72 6.71 6.08
N LEU A 108 4.10 7.37 5.10
CA LEU A 108 4.23 8.82 4.91
C LEU A 108 3.43 9.59 5.98
N TYR A 109 2.30 9.03 6.39
CA TYR A 109 1.40 9.62 7.37
C TYR A 109 0.73 8.54 8.20
N VAL A 110 0.68 8.75 9.52
CA VAL A 110 -0.11 7.94 10.44
C VAL A 110 -0.76 8.86 11.46
N GLN A 111 -2.08 8.75 11.60
CA GLN A 111 -2.81 9.45 12.64
C GLN A 111 -3.73 8.47 13.36
N ARG A 112 -3.73 8.54 14.69
CA ARG A 112 -4.59 7.73 15.57
C ARG A 112 -5.64 8.60 16.24
N HIS A 113 -6.89 8.16 16.18
CA HIS A 113 -8.02 8.77 16.88
C HIS A 113 -8.59 7.78 17.88
N SER A 114 -8.37 8.03 19.17
CA SER A 114 -8.97 7.22 20.23
C SER A 114 -10.49 7.32 20.19
N LEU A 115 -11.15 6.18 20.30
CA LEU A 115 -12.60 6.12 20.44
C LEU A 115 -12.90 6.21 21.93
N SER A 116 -13.72 7.18 22.35
CA SER A 116 -14.21 7.20 23.73
C SER A 116 -14.96 5.92 24.03
N MET A 117 -14.99 5.50 25.29
CA MET A 117 -15.97 4.48 25.68
C MET A 117 -17.38 4.99 25.31
N PRO A 118 -18.24 4.13 24.74
CA PRO A 118 -19.61 4.50 24.44
C PRO A 118 -20.36 4.94 25.70
#